data_AF-A0A7S1WWD5-F1
#
_entry.id   AF-A0A7S1WWD5-F1
#
_cell.length_a   1.000
_cell.length_b   1.000
_cell.length_c   1.000
_cell.angle_alpha   90.00
_cell.angle_beta   90.00
_cell.angle_gamma   90.00
#
_symmetry.space_group_name_H-M   'P 1'
#
loop_
_entity.id
_entity.type
_entity.pdbx_description
1 polymer ?
#
loop_
_entity_poly.entity_id
_entity_poly.type
_entity_poly.pdbx_seq_one_letter_code
_entity_poly.pdbx_strand_id
1 'polypeptide(L)'
;AGPIAVPEPARPHPMDRLETAVGELVRSTAEAQLQAAEDSVAELVRQEVAALAAGRSGAAGAGSSAVSSTSASSTARLPGRLATCSGSSIATPGAAVAHAQRTIWEAIILVGLPDLGAVDTAVLILGFVSTLSIQVFICQAIGSGILWKSPILMALADFRWDLHAQKLLELTVAQGGLLEDSSCSEASGSGTCLRKPPSGGGAGGAAAEPEELTGTEALFHLLAAVGWAALVGRELWRTHWTTRSMWALPRRSTQLLWVGNQLVLGSISPGRLLLGTVMSLVRLSVAGALFSVGLWQLAVMRSQAMQMIIVAVLGFALDVPRRAAAQFVAVQRLKLSLRWWALGSP
;
A
#
# COMPACT_ATOMS: atom_id res chain seq x y z
N ALA A 1 28.68 -61.58 22.90
CA ALA A 1 28.02 -60.54 22.09
C ALA A 1 27.98 -59.26 22.93
N GLY A 2 28.80 -58.27 22.58
CA GLY A 2 28.85 -56.99 23.30
C GLY A 2 27.80 -56.02 22.76
N PRO A 3 27.21 -55.16 23.61
CA PRO A 3 26.20 -54.19 23.21
C PRO A 3 26.81 -53.14 22.26
N ILE A 4 26.22 -53.01 21.07
CA ILE A 4 26.58 -51.99 20.08
C ILE A 4 26.11 -50.64 20.60
N ALA A 5 27.05 -49.77 20.96
CA ALA A 5 26.77 -48.41 21.39
C ALA A 5 26.15 -47.62 20.21
N VAL A 6 24.89 -47.24 20.36
CA VAL A 6 24.19 -46.38 19.41
C VAL A 6 24.72 -44.95 19.60
N PRO A 7 25.26 -44.31 18.55
CA PRO A 7 25.80 -42.96 18.66
C PRO A 7 24.68 -41.96 19.00
N GLU A 8 24.92 -41.16 20.03
CA GLU A 8 24.02 -40.10 20.49
C GLU A 8 23.88 -39.04 19.37
N PRO A 9 22.66 -38.71 18.92
CA PRO A 9 22.46 -37.76 17.83
C PRO A 9 22.98 -36.38 18.22
N ALA A 10 23.80 -35.80 17.35
CA ALA A 10 24.38 -34.48 17.54
C ALA A 10 23.28 -33.45 17.84
N ARG A 11 23.44 -32.70 18.93
CA ARG A 11 22.45 -31.70 19.34
C ARG A 11 22.38 -30.60 18.26
N PRO A 12 21.19 -30.32 17.69
CA PRO A 12 21.05 -29.32 16.64
C PRO A 12 21.45 -27.93 17.16
N HIS A 13 22.07 -27.14 16.30
CA HIS A 13 22.60 -25.83 16.66
C HIS A 13 21.41 -24.90 17.00
N PRO A 14 21.54 -24.02 18.02
CA PRO A 14 20.43 -23.14 18.43
C PRO A 14 19.92 -22.21 17.31
N MET A 15 20.75 -21.92 16.31
CA MET A 15 20.37 -21.14 15.13
C MET A 15 19.37 -21.88 14.22
N ASP A 16 19.54 -23.19 14.04
CA ASP A 16 18.66 -24.00 13.18
C ASP A 16 17.23 -24.04 13.74
N ARG A 17 17.10 -23.99 15.08
CA ARG A 17 15.80 -23.91 15.77
C ARG A 17 15.11 -22.56 15.58
N LEU A 18 15.88 -21.48 15.50
CA LEU A 18 15.32 -20.15 15.26
C LEU A 18 14.83 -20.03 13.81
N GLU A 19 15.61 -20.51 12.85
CA GLU A 19 15.23 -20.47 11.44
C GLU A 19 13.97 -21.31 11.16
N THR A 20 13.86 -22.50 11.77
CA THR A 20 12.65 -23.32 11.69
C THR A 20 11.45 -22.64 12.34
N ALA A 21 11.60 -22.05 13.52
CA ALA A 21 10.50 -21.34 14.18
C ALA A 21 10.02 -20.11 13.39
N VAL A 22 10.96 -19.35 12.81
CA VAL A 22 10.62 -18.20 11.94
C VAL A 22 9.95 -18.69 10.65
N GLY A 23 10.45 -19.78 10.06
CA GLY A 23 9.84 -20.39 8.88
C GLY A 23 8.41 -20.85 9.12
N GLU A 24 8.13 -21.53 10.25
CA GLU A 24 6.78 -21.94 10.65
C GLU A 24 5.86 -20.74 10.91
N LEU A 25 6.38 -19.67 11.51
CA LEU A 25 5.59 -18.45 11.75
C LEU A 25 5.23 -17.74 10.44
N VAL A 26 6.17 -17.60 9.51
CA VAL A 26 5.91 -16.98 8.20
C VAL A 26 4.92 -17.83 7.41
N ARG A 27 5.09 -19.15 7.43
CA ARG A 27 4.19 -20.09 6.75
C ARG A 27 2.77 -20.01 7.31
N SER A 28 2.60 -20.09 8.64
CA SER A 28 1.28 -20.02 9.28
C SER A 28 0.60 -18.67 9.05
N THR A 29 1.36 -17.58 9.00
CA THR A 29 0.83 -16.25 8.68
C THR A 29 0.36 -16.17 7.23
N ALA A 30 1.11 -16.75 6.29
CA ALA A 30 0.73 -16.80 4.88
C ALA A 30 -0.52 -17.66 4.66
N GLU A 31 -0.60 -18.83 5.31
CA GLU A 31 -1.77 -19.71 5.27
C GLU A 31 -3.02 -19.00 5.86
N ALA A 32 -2.88 -18.28 6.98
CA ALA A 32 -3.97 -17.51 7.57
C ALA A 32 -4.46 -16.36 6.66
N GLN A 33 -3.55 -15.68 5.94
CA GLN A 33 -3.93 -14.63 4.99
C GLN A 33 -4.62 -15.20 3.74
N LEU A 34 -4.18 -16.36 3.26
CA LEU A 34 -4.82 -17.05 2.15
C LEU A 34 -6.25 -17.46 2.53
N GLN A 35 -6.43 -18.08 3.70
CA GLN A 35 -7.74 -18.49 4.21
C GLN A 35 -8.70 -17.29 4.34
N ALA A 36 -8.22 -16.16 4.90
CA ALA A 36 -9.01 -14.95 5.03
C ALA A 36 -9.40 -14.34 3.67
N ALA A 37 -8.55 -14.47 2.65
CA ALA A 37 -8.86 -14.04 1.30
C ALA A 37 -9.92 -14.95 0.64
N GLU A 38 -9.79 -16.26 0.81
CA GLU A 38 -10.77 -17.23 0.32
C GLU A 38 -12.16 -17.00 0.95
N ASP A 39 -12.23 -16.78 2.26
CA ASP A 39 -13.48 -16.48 2.97
C ASP A 39 -14.11 -15.16 2.48
N SER A 40 -13.28 -14.13 2.23
CA SER A 40 -13.75 -12.86 1.69
C SER A 40 -14.30 -12.99 0.27
N VAL A 41 -13.69 -13.82 -0.57
CA VAL A 41 -14.17 -14.08 -1.93
C VAL A 41 -15.46 -14.90 -1.89
N ALA A 42 -15.53 -15.93 -1.05
CA ALA A 42 -16.73 -16.74 -0.88
C ALA A 42 -17.93 -15.89 -0.45
N GLU A 43 -17.72 -14.92 0.46
CA GLU A 43 -18.78 -14.03 0.92
C GLU A 43 -19.24 -13.05 -0.17
N LEU A 44 -18.31 -12.51 -0.95
CA LEU A 44 -18.64 -11.63 -2.08
C LEU A 44 -19.44 -12.39 -3.15
N VAL A 45 -19.07 -13.64 -3.44
CA VAL A 45 -19.82 -14.50 -4.37
C VAL A 45 -21.22 -14.81 -3.83
N ARG A 46 -21.38 -15.09 -2.53
CA ARG A 46 -22.71 -15.29 -1.93
C ARG A 46 -23.59 -14.05 -2.07
N GLN A 47 -23.02 -12.85 -1.85
CA GLN A 47 -23.75 -11.59 -1.99
C GLN A 47 -24.20 -11.33 -3.44
N GLU A 48 -23.32 -11.56 -4.41
CA GLU A 48 -23.65 -11.43 -5.84
C GLU A 48 -24.71 -12.45 -6.28
N VAL A 49 -24.59 -13.71 -5.85
CA VAL A 49 -25.60 -14.76 -6.15
C VAL A 49 -26.95 -14.41 -5.53
N ALA A 50 -26.98 -13.89 -4.30
CA ALA A 50 -28.21 -13.45 -3.66
C ALA A 50 -28.84 -12.24 -4.37
N ALA A 51 -28.03 -11.27 -4.82
CA ALA A 51 -28.50 -10.12 -5.59
C ALA A 51 -29.07 -10.53 -6.96
N LEU A 52 -28.41 -11.45 -7.67
CA LEU A 52 -28.88 -11.99 -8.94
C LEU A 52 -30.17 -12.81 -8.77
N ALA A 53 -30.30 -13.56 -7.68
CA ALA A 53 -31.52 -14.31 -7.36
C ALA A 53 -32.70 -13.37 -7.05
N ALA A 54 -32.46 -12.28 -6.32
CA ALA A 54 -33.48 -11.28 -5.99
C ALA A 54 -33.92 -10.45 -7.22
N GLY A 55 -33.01 -10.13 -8.14
CA GLY A 55 -33.31 -9.34 -9.33
C GLY A 55 -34.11 -10.07 -10.41
N ARG A 56 -34.13 -11.41 -10.40
CA ARG A 56 -34.77 -12.22 -11.45
C ARG A 56 -36.26 -12.51 -11.22
N SER A 57 -36.81 -12.17 -10.06
CA SER A 57 -38.22 -12.43 -9.71
C SER A 57 -39.21 -11.35 -10.17
N GLY A 58 -38.74 -10.24 -10.74
CA GLY A 58 -39.58 -9.06 -11.06
C GLY A 58 -40.11 -8.93 -12.49
N ALA A 59 -39.83 -9.86 -13.42
CA ALA A 59 -40.04 -9.63 -14.85
C ALA A 59 -40.87 -10.70 -15.59
N ALA A 60 -41.81 -11.36 -14.91
CA ALA A 60 -42.75 -12.27 -15.58
C ALA A 60 -44.15 -12.18 -14.96
N GLY A 61 -44.98 -11.29 -15.50
CA GLY A 61 -46.42 -11.33 -15.23
C GLY A 61 -47.12 -9.96 -15.25
N ALA A 62 -47.29 -9.36 -16.42
CA ALA A 62 -48.36 -8.39 -16.64
C ALA A 62 -48.97 -8.64 -18.02
N GLY A 63 -50.02 -9.46 -18.00
CA GLY A 63 -50.85 -9.75 -19.15
C GLY A 63 -51.59 -8.50 -19.65
N SER A 64 -51.67 -8.43 -20.97
CA SER A 64 -52.61 -7.65 -21.76
C SER A 64 -54.02 -7.59 -21.15
N SER A 65 -54.55 -6.38 -20.96
CA SER A 65 -55.97 -6.07 -21.12
C SER A 65 -56.16 -4.56 -21.33
N ALA A 66 -56.70 -4.21 -22.49
CA ALA A 66 -57.18 -2.90 -22.84
C ALA A 66 -58.47 -2.54 -22.06
N VAL A 67 -58.76 -1.24 -21.88
CA VAL A 67 -60.08 -0.62 -22.14
C VAL A 67 -60.02 0.90 -21.89
N SER A 68 -60.78 1.59 -22.72
CA SER A 68 -60.88 3.01 -23.07
C SER A 68 -61.44 3.99 -22.01
N SER A 69 -61.19 5.28 -22.25
CA SER A 69 -62.00 6.51 -21.96
C SER A 69 -62.52 6.74 -20.53
N THR A 70 -62.45 7.94 -19.95
CA THR A 70 -63.37 9.06 -20.26
C THR A 70 -62.95 10.31 -19.47
N SER A 71 -63.15 11.48 -20.09
CA SER A 71 -63.03 12.82 -19.52
C SER A 71 -63.92 13.06 -18.31
N ALA A 72 -63.41 13.73 -17.27
CA ALA A 72 -64.22 14.55 -16.37
C ALA A 72 -63.37 15.64 -15.70
N SER A 73 -63.82 16.87 -15.92
CA SER A 73 -63.41 18.10 -15.25
C SER A 73 -63.80 18.05 -13.76
N SER A 74 -62.88 18.41 -12.87
CA SER A 74 -63.22 19.00 -11.57
C SER A 74 -62.09 19.85 -11.02
N THR A 75 -62.37 21.14 -11.01
CA THR A 75 -61.74 22.23 -10.29
C THR A 75 -61.63 21.91 -8.80
N ALA A 76 -60.41 21.79 -8.28
CA ALA A 76 -60.12 21.89 -6.85
C ALA A 76 -58.79 22.61 -6.64
N ARG A 77 -58.81 23.55 -5.71
CA ARG A 77 -57.79 24.55 -5.40
C ARG A 77 -56.45 23.93 -4.98
N LEU A 78 -55.37 24.46 -5.56
CA LEU A 78 -53.99 24.33 -5.06
C LEU A 78 -53.87 24.92 -3.65
N PRO A 79 -53.15 24.21 -2.76
CA PRO A 79 -51.85 24.72 -2.34
C PRO A 79 -50.77 23.62 -2.29
N GLY A 80 -49.50 24.02 -2.48
CA GLY A 80 -48.34 23.18 -2.14
C GLY A 80 -47.74 22.40 -3.31
N ARG A 81 -47.13 23.13 -4.24
CA ARG A 81 -46.33 22.62 -5.35
C ARG A 81 -45.04 21.96 -4.83
N LEU A 82 -45.13 20.71 -4.36
CA LEU A 82 -43.98 19.82 -4.23
C LEU A 82 -43.65 19.31 -5.64
N ALA A 83 -42.54 19.80 -6.17
CA ALA A 83 -42.00 19.39 -7.45
C ALA A 83 -41.77 17.87 -7.45
N THR A 84 -42.48 17.19 -8.33
CA THR A 84 -42.13 15.90 -8.90
C THR A 84 -40.74 16.02 -9.53
N CYS A 85 -39.72 15.60 -8.78
CA CYS A 85 -38.42 15.31 -9.35
C CYS A 85 -38.53 14.01 -10.14
N SER A 86 -38.42 14.15 -11.46
CA SER A 86 -38.22 13.06 -12.40
C SER A 86 -37.19 12.05 -11.88
N GLY A 87 -37.45 10.78 -12.17
CA GLY A 87 -36.49 9.69 -12.06
C GLY A 87 -35.24 9.99 -12.86
N SER A 88 -34.31 10.70 -12.24
CA SER A 88 -32.90 10.51 -12.46
C SER A 88 -32.63 9.09 -12.03
N SER A 89 -32.36 8.23 -13.01
CA SER A 89 -31.36 7.16 -12.90
C SER A 89 -30.57 7.32 -11.61
N ILE A 90 -30.82 6.43 -10.65
CA ILE A 90 -29.93 6.20 -9.53
C ILE A 90 -28.66 5.67 -10.19
N ALA A 91 -27.83 6.60 -10.67
CA ALA A 91 -26.41 6.36 -10.77
C ALA A 91 -26.02 5.98 -9.36
N THR A 92 -25.87 4.67 -9.14
CA THR A 92 -25.32 4.08 -7.94
C THR A 92 -24.11 4.97 -7.58
N PRO A 93 -24.11 5.66 -6.44
CA PRO A 93 -22.94 6.41 -6.00
C PRO A 93 -21.87 5.39 -5.54
N GLY A 94 -21.42 4.55 -6.47
CA GLY A 94 -20.50 3.45 -6.27
C GLY A 94 -19.03 3.87 -6.31
N ALA A 95 -18.72 5.16 -6.26
CA ALA A 95 -17.34 5.63 -6.47
C ALA A 95 -16.80 6.56 -5.37
N ALA A 96 -17.54 6.77 -4.27
CA ALA A 96 -17.05 7.53 -3.12
C ALA A 96 -17.33 6.81 -1.80
N VAL A 97 -17.21 5.48 -1.78
CA VAL A 97 -16.93 4.78 -0.52
C VAL A 97 -15.51 5.15 -0.12
N ALA A 98 -15.37 6.30 0.53
CA ALA A 98 -14.14 6.66 1.21
C ALA A 98 -13.96 5.62 2.32
N HIS A 99 -13.16 4.59 2.05
CA HIS A 99 -12.65 3.70 3.08
C HIS A 99 -11.87 4.55 4.08
N ALA A 100 -12.58 5.06 5.09
CA ALA A 100 -12.14 6.18 5.92
C ALA A 100 -10.96 5.86 6.86
N GLN A 101 -10.35 4.68 6.76
CA GLN A 101 -9.30 4.24 7.68
C GLN A 101 -8.23 3.38 7.00
N ARG A 102 -7.65 3.86 5.89
CA ARG A 102 -6.42 3.23 5.37
C ARG A 102 -5.18 3.81 6.04
N THR A 103 -5.23 5.06 6.51
CA THR A 103 -4.08 5.73 7.15
C THR A 103 -4.46 6.54 8.39
N ILE A 104 -3.51 6.74 9.32
CA ILE A 104 -3.76 7.51 10.55
C ILE A 104 -4.11 8.98 10.27
N TRP A 105 -3.63 9.49 9.14
CA TRP A 105 -3.97 10.79 8.55
C TRP A 105 -5.44 10.93 8.18
N GLU A 106 -6.11 9.84 7.81
CA GLU A 106 -7.55 9.85 7.54
C GLU A 106 -8.33 9.74 8.86
N ALA A 107 -7.82 8.94 9.80
CA ALA A 107 -8.42 8.75 11.11
C ALA A 107 -8.44 10.05 11.96
N ILE A 108 -7.45 10.94 11.80
CA ILE A 108 -7.42 12.21 12.55
C ILE A 108 -8.59 13.14 12.22
N ILE A 109 -9.22 12.99 11.06
CA ILE A 109 -10.39 13.80 10.67
C ILE A 109 -11.61 13.48 11.55
N LEU A 110 -11.59 12.31 12.19
CA LEU A 110 -12.59 11.87 13.13
C LEU A 110 -12.38 12.43 14.55
N VAL A 111 -11.24 13.07 14.83
CA VAL A 111 -10.92 13.66 16.15
C VAL A 111 -12.00 14.62 16.63
N GLY A 112 -12.44 14.47 17.87
CA GLY A 112 -13.46 15.34 18.46
C GLY A 112 -14.87 15.13 17.90
N LEU A 113 -15.13 14.00 17.21
CA LEU A 113 -16.52 13.55 17.08
C LEU A 113 -17.02 13.15 18.47
N PRO A 114 -18.27 13.50 18.84
CA PRO A 114 -18.80 13.16 20.17
C PRO A 114 -18.79 11.65 20.45
N ASP A 115 -18.89 10.83 19.40
CA ASP A 115 -18.83 9.37 19.48
C ASP A 115 -17.41 8.84 19.80
N LEU A 116 -16.38 9.61 19.42
CA LEU A 116 -14.97 9.35 19.74
C LEU A 116 -14.63 10.08 21.03
N GLY A 117 -14.85 9.40 22.16
CA GLY A 117 -14.55 9.94 23.48
C GLY A 117 -13.14 10.53 23.59
N ALA A 118 -12.91 11.37 24.60
CA ALA A 118 -11.68 12.13 24.77
C ALA A 118 -10.39 11.28 24.67
N VAL A 119 -10.44 10.05 25.20
CA VAL A 119 -9.33 9.09 25.16
C VAL A 119 -8.98 8.67 23.73
N ASP A 120 -9.98 8.35 22.90
CA ASP A 120 -9.75 7.92 21.50
C ASP A 120 -9.18 9.07 20.67
N THR A 121 -9.67 10.29 20.94
CA THR A 121 -9.15 11.52 20.35
C THR A 121 -7.68 11.74 20.73
N ALA A 122 -7.32 11.59 22.01
CA ALA A 122 -5.94 11.75 22.47
C ALA A 122 -5.01 10.71 21.83
N VAL A 123 -5.45 9.45 21.72
CA VAL A 123 -4.70 8.38 21.05
C VAL A 123 -4.47 8.69 19.56
N LEU A 124 -5.48 9.21 18.86
CA LEU A 124 -5.33 9.61 17.45
C LEU A 124 -4.31 10.74 17.28
N ILE A 125 -4.37 11.77 18.14
CA ILE A 125 -3.43 12.89 18.10
C ILE A 125 -2.01 12.40 18.42
N LEU A 126 -1.83 11.58 19.46
CA LEU A 126 -0.53 11.06 19.84
C LEU A 126 0.07 10.17 18.75
N GLY A 127 -0.75 9.28 18.17
CA GLY A 127 -0.35 8.44 17.06
C GLY A 127 0.08 9.27 15.85
N PHE A 128 -0.71 10.29 15.49
CA PHE A 128 -0.36 11.23 14.44
C PHE A 128 0.97 11.94 14.69
N VAL A 129 1.14 12.56 15.86
CA VAL A 129 2.36 13.28 16.23
C VAL A 129 3.57 12.35 16.18
N SER A 130 3.44 11.14 16.75
CA SER A 130 4.49 10.12 16.71
C SER A 130 4.90 9.76 15.27
N THR A 131 3.92 9.52 14.38
CA THR A 131 4.23 9.20 12.97
C THR A 131 4.93 10.35 12.24
N LEU A 132 4.49 11.59 12.49
CA LEU A 132 5.09 12.78 11.91
C LEU A 132 6.52 12.99 12.44
N SER A 133 6.74 12.84 13.74
CA SER A 133 8.06 12.93 14.37
C SER A 133 9.02 11.88 13.81
N ILE A 134 8.58 10.64 13.60
CA ILE A 134 9.41 9.60 12.99
C ILE A 134 9.79 9.96 11.55
N GLN A 135 8.84 10.47 10.74
CA GLN A 135 9.12 10.88 9.36
C GLN A 135 10.10 12.06 9.30
N VAL A 136 9.90 13.07 10.14
CA VAL A 136 10.82 14.23 10.24
C VAL A 136 12.20 13.77 10.72
N PHE A 137 12.26 12.92 11.73
CA PHE A 137 13.51 12.36 12.24
C PHE A 137 14.27 11.60 11.15
N ILE A 138 13.61 10.71 10.40
CA ILE A 138 14.23 9.96 9.31
C ILE A 138 14.70 10.92 8.21
N CYS A 139 13.88 11.90 7.83
CA CYS A 139 14.25 12.91 6.84
C CYS A 139 15.51 13.68 7.27
N GLN A 140 15.56 14.13 8.53
CA GLN A 140 16.71 14.84 9.09
C GLN A 140 17.94 13.93 9.21
N ALA A 141 17.78 12.70 9.66
CA ALA A 141 18.86 11.74 9.84
C ALA A 141 19.52 11.36 8.50
N ILE A 142 18.72 11.26 7.44
CA ILE A 142 19.18 11.07 6.06
C ILE A 142 19.84 12.36 5.54
N GLY A 143 19.18 13.52 5.67
CA GLY A 143 19.68 14.79 5.14
C GLY A 143 20.99 15.27 5.78
N SER A 144 21.12 15.11 7.09
CA SER A 144 22.34 15.46 7.85
C SER A 144 23.47 14.46 7.69
N GLY A 145 23.17 13.28 7.13
CA GLY A 145 24.11 12.18 7.01
C GLY A 145 24.54 11.57 8.35
N ILE A 146 23.79 11.81 9.43
CA ILE A 146 24.05 11.18 10.73
C ILE A 146 23.92 9.65 10.64
N LEU A 147 23.03 9.15 9.77
CA LEU A 147 22.90 7.72 9.50
C LEU A 147 24.20 7.11 8.97
N TRP A 148 25.01 7.87 8.23
CA TRP A 148 26.31 7.41 7.72
C TRP A 148 27.35 7.24 8.82
N LYS A 149 27.19 7.91 9.96
CA LYS A 149 28.10 7.80 11.09
C LYS A 149 27.71 6.66 12.04
N SER A 150 26.58 5.99 11.79
CA SER A 150 26.12 4.89 12.63
C SER A 150 26.91 3.60 12.33
N PRO A 151 27.58 3.00 13.33
CA PRO A 151 28.33 1.76 13.14
C PRO A 151 27.42 0.59 12.78
N ILE A 152 26.14 0.63 13.19
CA ILE A 152 25.15 -0.41 12.88
C ILE A 152 24.82 -0.39 11.38
N LEU A 153 24.66 0.80 10.79
CA LEU A 153 24.36 0.93 9.36
C LEU A 153 25.57 0.60 8.50
N MET A 154 26.77 0.96 8.97
CA MET A 154 28.01 0.52 8.31
C MET A 154 28.15 -1.01 8.38
N ALA A 155 27.91 -1.64 9.53
CA ALA A 155 27.93 -3.10 9.64
C ALA A 155 26.87 -3.79 8.75
N LEU A 156 25.69 -3.18 8.56
CA LEU A 156 24.65 -3.67 7.66
C LEU A 156 24.99 -3.46 6.17
N ALA A 157 25.73 -2.39 5.85
CA ALA A 157 26.21 -2.12 4.50
C ALA A 157 27.40 -3.02 4.14
N ASP A 158 28.27 -3.31 5.11
CA ASP A 158 29.40 -4.27 5.00
C ASP A 158 28.93 -5.72 5.00
N PHE A 159 27.68 -5.98 5.42
CA PHE A 159 27.07 -7.29 5.26
C PHE A 159 27.08 -7.62 3.77
N ARG A 160 27.71 -8.73 3.37
CA ARG A 160 27.97 -9.11 1.97
C ARG A 160 26.66 -9.44 1.24
N TRP A 161 25.89 -8.40 0.94
CA TRP A 161 24.70 -8.48 0.09
C TRP A 161 25.06 -9.03 -1.28
N ASP A 162 26.27 -8.78 -1.76
CA ASP A 162 26.78 -9.35 -3.01
C ASP A 162 26.67 -10.87 -3.04
N LEU A 163 26.98 -11.56 -1.94
CA LEU A 163 26.90 -13.02 -1.89
C LEU A 163 25.45 -13.52 -1.98
N HIS A 164 24.50 -12.80 -1.36
CA HIS A 164 23.09 -13.17 -1.40
C HIS A 164 22.40 -12.74 -2.68
N ALA A 165 22.74 -11.56 -3.21
CA ALA A 165 22.23 -11.04 -4.47
C ALA A 165 22.73 -11.91 -5.64
N GLN A 166 24.00 -12.31 -5.63
CA GLN A 166 24.55 -13.23 -6.62
C GLN A 166 23.86 -14.59 -6.56
N LYS A 167 23.57 -15.11 -5.36
CA LYS A 167 22.82 -16.36 -5.19
C LYS A 167 21.37 -16.26 -5.66
N LEU A 168 20.71 -15.13 -5.43
CA LEU A 168 19.36 -14.87 -5.92
C LEU A 168 19.32 -14.70 -7.44
N LEU A 169 20.33 -14.03 -8.01
CA LEU A 169 20.47 -13.85 -9.45
C LEU A 169 20.77 -15.18 -10.15
N GLU A 170 21.64 -16.02 -9.58
CA GLU A 170 21.88 -17.39 -10.04
C GLU A 170 20.60 -18.23 -9.99
N LEU A 171 19.79 -18.11 -8.92
CA LEU A 171 18.50 -18.80 -8.83
C LEU A 171 17.48 -18.29 -9.86
N THR A 172 17.47 -16.98 -10.17
CA THR A 172 16.56 -16.42 -11.18
C THR A 172 17.02 -16.75 -12.61
N VAL A 173 18.32 -16.74 -12.89
CA VAL A 173 18.87 -17.17 -14.18
C VAL A 173 18.68 -18.68 -14.37
N ALA A 174 18.87 -19.49 -13.34
CA ALA A 174 18.60 -20.93 -13.38
C ALA A 174 17.11 -21.24 -13.60
N GLN A 175 16.20 -20.42 -13.05
CA GLN A 175 14.76 -20.54 -13.33
C GLN A 175 14.37 -20.01 -14.71
N GLY A 176 15.02 -18.96 -15.20
CA GLY A 176 14.77 -18.38 -16.53
C GLY A 176 15.31 -19.24 -17.67
N GLY A 177 16.47 -19.87 -17.50
CA GLY A 177 17.09 -20.76 -18.49
C GLY A 177 16.29 -22.05 -18.73
N LEU A 178 15.43 -22.44 -17.81
CA LEU A 178 14.53 -23.60 -17.97
C LEU A 178 13.35 -23.33 -18.92
N LEU A 179 13.19 -22.09 -19.41
CA LEU A 179 12.16 -21.70 -20.38
C LEU A 179 12.70 -21.43 -21.80
N GLU A 180 14.01 -21.30 -22.01
CA GLU A 180 14.59 -20.98 -23.34
C GLU A 180 15.14 -22.19 -24.13
N ASP A 181 15.22 -23.38 -23.53
CA ASP A 181 15.68 -24.60 -24.24
C ASP A 181 14.65 -25.21 -25.23
N SER A 182 13.54 -24.53 -25.52
CA SER A 182 12.49 -25.04 -26.43
C SER A 182 12.52 -24.45 -27.86
N SER A 183 13.47 -23.58 -28.22
CA SER A 183 13.40 -22.92 -29.54
C SER A 183 14.75 -22.44 -30.07
N CYS A 184 15.61 -23.37 -30.50
CA CYS A 184 16.59 -23.08 -31.54
C CYS A 184 16.80 -24.31 -32.43
N SER A 185 15.92 -24.43 -33.43
CA SER A 185 16.18 -25.23 -34.62
C SER A 185 17.32 -24.60 -35.41
N GLU A 186 18.26 -25.44 -35.83
CA GLU A 186 19.43 -25.15 -36.64
C GLU A 186 19.10 -24.30 -37.87
N ALA A 187 19.82 -23.19 -38.05
CA ALA A 187 20.01 -22.55 -39.35
C ALA A 187 21.46 -22.11 -39.48
N SER A 188 22.22 -23.01 -40.11
CA SER A 188 23.57 -22.86 -40.64
C SER A 188 23.73 -21.58 -41.47
N GLY A 189 24.79 -20.80 -41.20
CA GLY A 189 25.06 -19.56 -41.93
C GLY A 189 26.41 -18.93 -41.61
N SER A 190 27.47 -19.50 -42.20
CA SER A 190 28.85 -19.02 -42.26
C SER A 190 29.02 -17.50 -42.42
N GLY A 191 29.85 -16.87 -41.56
CA GLY A 191 30.16 -15.44 -41.65
C GLY A 191 31.35 -14.99 -40.80
N THR A 192 32.55 -15.34 -41.26
CA THR A 192 33.91 -14.76 -41.04
C THR A 192 34.15 -13.68 -39.96
N CYS A 193 35.12 -14.01 -39.10
CA CYS A 193 35.88 -13.13 -38.21
C CYS A 193 36.64 -12.02 -38.98
N LEU A 194 36.55 -10.77 -38.53
CA LEU A 194 37.43 -9.69 -39.00
C LEU A 194 38.13 -9.02 -37.80
N ARG A 195 39.29 -9.60 -37.48
CA ARG A 195 40.27 -9.14 -36.49
C ARG A 195 41.08 -7.99 -37.09
N LYS A 196 41.11 -6.80 -36.47
CA LYS A 196 42.01 -5.70 -36.83
C LYS A 196 42.96 -5.39 -35.66
N PRO A 197 44.29 -5.42 -35.87
CA PRO A 197 45.25 -5.08 -34.82
C PRO A 197 45.57 -3.57 -34.78
N PRO A 198 46.23 -3.10 -33.69
CA PRO A 198 46.36 -1.70 -33.34
C PRO A 198 47.71 -1.11 -33.79
N SER A 199 47.79 0.21 -34.01
CA SER A 199 49.09 0.90 -34.12
C SER A 199 48.96 2.42 -34.09
N GLY A 200 49.71 3.05 -33.17
CA GLY A 200 50.11 4.45 -33.16
C GLY A 200 49.22 5.32 -32.26
N GLY A 201 49.64 5.84 -31.11
CA GLY A 201 50.95 6.38 -30.77
C GLY A 201 50.80 7.90 -30.63
N GLY A 202 50.37 8.36 -29.45
CA GLY A 202 50.17 9.79 -29.18
C GLY A 202 50.03 10.04 -27.69
N ALA A 203 51.07 10.63 -27.11
CA ALA A 203 51.26 10.84 -25.69
C ALA A 203 50.42 12.01 -25.13
N GLY A 204 50.09 11.91 -23.83
CA GLY A 204 50.17 13.08 -22.96
C GLY A 204 48.90 13.86 -22.70
N GLY A 205 47.85 13.19 -22.23
CA GLY A 205 46.78 13.82 -21.49
C GLY A 205 46.23 12.81 -20.50
N ALA A 206 46.55 12.97 -19.22
CA ALA A 206 45.84 12.26 -18.14
C ALA A 206 44.42 12.83 -18.03
N ALA A 207 43.64 12.73 -19.10
CA ALA A 207 42.21 12.74 -19.04
C ALA A 207 41.85 11.52 -18.21
N ALA A 208 41.27 11.74 -17.03
CA ALA A 208 40.66 10.68 -16.27
C ALA A 208 39.70 9.97 -17.22
N GLU A 209 40.11 8.80 -17.72
CA GLU A 209 39.23 8.00 -18.56
C GLU A 209 37.96 7.81 -17.74
N PRO A 210 36.79 8.20 -18.28
CA PRO A 210 35.54 7.94 -17.59
C PRO A 210 35.50 6.43 -17.40
N GLU A 211 35.62 5.98 -16.15
CA GLU A 211 35.34 4.60 -15.77
C GLU A 211 34.06 4.24 -16.50
N GLU A 212 34.15 3.30 -17.46
CA GLU A 212 33.00 2.74 -18.14
C GLU A 212 32.16 2.08 -17.05
N LEU A 213 31.24 2.89 -16.49
CA LEU A 213 30.29 2.48 -15.49
C LEU A 213 29.58 1.27 -16.09
N THR A 214 29.87 0.09 -15.54
CA THR A 214 29.34 -1.15 -16.09
C THR A 214 27.82 -1.01 -16.19
N GLY A 215 27.24 -1.34 -17.36
CA GLY A 215 25.84 -1.01 -17.65
C GLY A 215 24.83 -1.53 -16.61
N THR A 216 25.23 -2.53 -15.84
CA THR A 216 24.51 -3.08 -14.68
C THR A 216 24.37 -2.08 -13.53
N GLU A 217 25.41 -1.33 -13.18
CA GLU A 217 25.37 -0.35 -12.07
C GLU A 217 24.41 0.81 -12.37
N ALA A 218 24.48 1.34 -13.59
CA ALA A 218 23.54 2.35 -14.06
C ALA A 218 22.08 1.87 -13.99
N LEU A 219 21.84 0.59 -14.32
CA LEU A 219 20.52 -0.01 -14.27
C LEU A 219 20.00 -0.13 -12.82
N PHE A 220 20.84 -0.52 -11.86
CA PHE A 220 20.45 -0.55 -10.43
C PHE A 220 20.12 0.85 -9.89
N HIS A 221 20.93 1.85 -10.21
CA HIS A 221 20.67 3.25 -9.82
C HIS A 221 19.34 3.74 -10.39
N LEU A 222 19.07 3.45 -11.67
CA LEU A 222 17.80 3.78 -12.30
C LEU A 222 16.62 3.06 -11.63
N LEU A 223 16.74 1.76 -11.36
CA LEU A 223 15.70 0.99 -10.68
C LEU A 223 15.43 1.51 -9.27
N ALA A 224 16.48 1.84 -8.50
CA ALA A 224 16.34 2.42 -7.16
C ALA A 224 15.63 3.78 -7.21
N ALA A 225 16.02 4.65 -8.15
CA ALA A 225 15.39 5.96 -8.35
C ALA A 225 13.93 5.84 -8.79
N VAL A 226 13.63 4.95 -9.74
CA VAL A 226 12.26 4.68 -10.20
C VAL A 226 11.41 4.08 -9.09
N GLY A 227 11.95 3.10 -8.35
CA GLY A 227 11.29 2.49 -7.20
C GLY A 227 10.97 3.53 -6.12
N TRP A 228 11.92 4.42 -5.81
CA TRP A 228 11.72 5.52 -4.89
C TRP A 228 10.65 6.51 -5.37
N ALA A 229 10.73 6.94 -6.63
CA ALA A 229 9.76 7.84 -7.24
C ALA A 229 8.36 7.21 -7.27
N ALA A 230 8.24 5.90 -7.52
CA ALA A 230 6.97 5.19 -7.49
C ALA A 230 6.38 5.12 -6.07
N LEU A 231 7.21 4.91 -5.04
CA LEU A 231 6.77 4.91 -3.65
C LEU A 231 6.22 6.27 -3.20
N VAL A 232 6.93 7.35 -3.51
CA VAL A 232 6.48 8.73 -3.24
C VAL A 232 5.27 9.07 -4.09
N GLY A 233 5.31 8.79 -5.39
CA GLY A 233 4.22 9.08 -6.33
C GLY A 233 2.92 8.42 -5.90
N ARG A 234 2.98 7.16 -5.43
CA ARG A 234 1.84 6.46 -4.85
C ARG A 234 1.26 7.19 -3.62
N GLU A 235 2.11 7.77 -2.79
CA GLU A 235 1.68 8.50 -1.59
C GLU A 235 1.06 9.88 -1.93
N LEU A 236 1.65 10.60 -2.88
CA LEU A 236 1.10 11.84 -3.43
C LEU A 236 -0.26 11.59 -4.09
N TRP A 237 -0.36 10.54 -4.91
CA TRP A 237 -1.60 10.14 -5.57
C TRP A 237 -2.71 9.82 -4.58
N ARG A 238 -2.40 9.05 -3.53
CA ARG A 238 -3.35 8.75 -2.45
C ARG A 238 -3.80 10.01 -1.73
N THR A 239 -2.85 10.85 -1.32
CA THR A 239 -3.16 12.10 -0.61
C THR A 239 -4.03 13.03 -1.47
N HIS A 240 -3.72 13.12 -2.76
CA HIS A 240 -4.53 13.87 -3.72
C HIS A 240 -5.95 13.33 -3.83
N TRP A 241 -6.11 12.01 -4.03
CA TRP A 241 -7.43 11.39 -4.11
C TRP A 241 -8.25 11.55 -2.83
N THR A 242 -7.64 11.28 -1.68
CA THR A 242 -8.29 11.43 -0.37
C THR A 242 -8.76 12.87 -0.17
N THR A 243 -7.93 13.86 -0.51
CA THR A 243 -8.30 15.28 -0.44
C THR A 243 -9.46 15.58 -1.38
N ARG A 244 -9.36 15.15 -2.65
CA ARG A 244 -10.41 15.36 -3.65
C ARG A 244 -11.75 14.74 -3.22
N SER A 245 -11.73 13.55 -2.62
CA SER A 245 -12.93 12.90 -2.08
C SER A 245 -13.56 13.71 -0.95
N MET A 246 -12.78 14.33 -0.06
CA MET A 246 -13.32 15.21 0.99
C MET A 246 -13.98 16.47 0.43
N TRP A 247 -13.43 17.03 -0.65
CA TRP A 247 -14.01 18.19 -1.34
C TRP A 247 -15.34 17.87 -2.03
N ALA A 248 -15.54 16.62 -2.44
CA ALA A 248 -16.79 16.17 -3.05
C ALA A 248 -17.92 15.95 -2.02
N LEU A 249 -17.61 15.89 -0.72
CA LEU A 249 -18.61 15.65 0.32
C LEU A 249 -19.49 16.89 0.59
N PRO A 250 -20.78 16.69 0.89
CA PRO A 250 -21.66 17.78 1.33
C PRO A 250 -21.13 18.51 2.58
N ARG A 251 -21.12 19.84 2.51
CA ARG A 251 -20.63 20.74 3.57
C ARG A 251 -21.68 20.99 4.67
N ARG A 252 -22.02 19.93 5.42
CA ARG A 252 -23.00 19.98 6.53
C ARG A 252 -22.35 19.61 7.85
N SER A 253 -23.12 19.43 8.93
CA SER A 253 -22.57 18.81 10.15
C SER A 253 -21.94 17.45 9.79
N THR A 254 -20.89 17.05 10.52
CA THR A 254 -20.17 15.82 10.19
C THR A 254 -21.05 14.64 10.58
N GLN A 255 -21.43 13.82 9.60
CA GLN A 255 -22.27 12.65 9.83
C GLN A 255 -21.57 11.40 9.30
N LEU A 256 -21.52 10.39 10.16
CA LEU A 256 -21.08 9.05 9.81
C LEU A 256 -22.34 8.22 9.56
N LEU A 257 -22.41 7.60 8.39
CA LEU A 257 -23.50 6.71 8.00
C LEU A 257 -22.96 5.29 8.00
N TRP A 258 -23.65 4.40 8.72
CA TRP A 258 -23.42 2.97 8.57
C TRP A 258 -24.08 2.50 7.28
N VAL A 259 -23.26 2.03 6.33
CA VAL A 259 -23.71 1.43 5.07
C VAL A 259 -23.21 -0.01 5.05
N GLY A 260 -24.10 -0.95 5.39
CA GLY A 260 -23.71 -2.34 5.65
C GLY A 260 -22.75 -2.44 6.84
N ASN A 261 -21.64 -3.16 6.66
CA ASN A 261 -20.60 -3.33 7.69
C ASN A 261 -19.52 -2.23 7.65
N GLN A 262 -19.77 -1.13 6.94
CA GLN A 262 -18.78 -0.05 6.77
C GLN A 262 -19.32 1.28 7.28
N LEU A 263 -18.46 2.00 8.00
CA LEU A 263 -18.68 3.36 8.43
C LEU A 263 -18.24 4.31 7.31
N VAL A 264 -19.20 4.98 6.67
CA VAL A 264 -18.96 5.90 5.55
C VAL A 264 -19.18 7.34 6.00
N LEU A 265 -18.29 8.25 5.59
CA LEU A 265 -18.45 9.67 5.88
C LEU A 265 -19.46 10.28 4.88
N GLY A 266 -20.68 10.60 5.36
CA GLY A 266 -21.77 11.12 4.53
C GLY A 266 -21.72 12.63 4.33
N SER A 267 -21.27 13.38 5.34
CA SER A 267 -21.09 14.82 5.27
C SER A 267 -19.95 15.28 6.17
N ILE A 268 -19.34 16.43 5.84
CA ILE A 268 -18.18 16.97 6.56
C ILE A 268 -18.42 18.43 6.95
N SER A 269 -18.08 18.77 8.20
CA SER A 269 -18.17 20.15 8.67
C SER A 269 -17.04 21.01 8.09
N PRO A 270 -17.25 22.32 7.89
CA PRO A 270 -16.22 23.21 7.36
C PRO A 270 -14.92 23.20 8.18
N GLY A 271 -15.03 23.13 9.51
CA GLY A 271 -13.86 23.04 10.40
C GLY A 271 -13.05 21.75 10.19
N ARG A 272 -13.73 20.61 10.02
CA ARG A 272 -13.05 19.33 9.71
C ARG A 272 -12.49 19.29 8.30
N LEU A 273 -13.17 19.94 7.34
CA LEU A 273 -12.64 20.07 5.98
C LEU A 273 -11.34 20.90 5.99
N LEU A 274 -11.30 22.00 6.76
CA LEU A 274 -10.10 22.79 6.94
C LEU A 274 -8.98 21.94 7.58
N LEU A 275 -9.30 21.21 8.65
CA LEU A 275 -8.35 20.30 9.29
C LEU A 275 -7.81 19.25 8.31
N GLY A 276 -8.70 18.56 7.58
CA GLY A 276 -8.32 17.58 6.56
C GLY A 276 -7.43 18.19 5.47
N THR A 277 -7.74 19.42 5.04
CA THR A 277 -6.94 20.13 4.03
C THR A 277 -5.55 20.48 4.56
N VAL A 278 -5.44 21.02 5.78
CA VAL A 278 -4.16 21.30 6.43
C VAL A 278 -3.34 20.03 6.59
N MET A 279 -3.97 18.93 7.02
CA MET A 279 -3.29 17.64 7.17
C MET A 279 -2.79 17.11 5.82
N SER A 280 -3.58 17.23 4.75
CA SER A 280 -3.14 16.88 3.41
C SER A 280 -1.95 17.72 2.95
N LEU A 281 -1.94 19.03 3.22
CA LEU A 281 -0.80 19.89 2.88
C LEU A 281 0.47 19.50 3.65
N VAL A 282 0.35 19.19 4.95
CA VAL A 282 1.47 18.70 5.76
C VAL A 282 1.98 17.36 5.22
N ARG A 283 1.08 16.45 4.85
CA ARG A 283 1.49 15.15 4.27
C ARG A 283 2.18 15.32 2.91
N LEU A 284 1.68 16.20 2.05
CA LEU A 284 2.29 16.53 0.77
C LEU A 284 3.67 17.17 0.97
N SER A 285 3.83 18.06 1.94
CA SER A 285 5.12 18.70 2.21
C SER A 285 6.15 17.70 2.76
N VAL A 286 5.75 16.80 3.66
CA VAL A 286 6.62 15.72 4.16
C VAL A 286 7.01 14.76 3.04
N ALA A 287 6.04 14.32 2.21
CA ALA A 287 6.33 13.45 1.07
C ALA A 287 7.26 14.13 0.05
N GLY A 288 7.04 15.42 -0.24
CA GLY A 288 7.90 16.20 -1.14
C GLY A 288 9.31 16.42 -0.58
N ALA A 289 9.44 16.65 0.74
CA ALA A 289 10.73 16.76 1.41
C ALA A 289 11.50 15.42 1.35
N LEU A 290 10.83 14.30 1.69
CA LEU A 290 11.42 12.97 1.58
C LEU A 290 11.84 12.65 0.15
N PHE A 291 11.02 13.01 -0.84
CA PHE A 291 11.35 12.82 -2.25
C PHE A 291 12.63 13.55 -2.65
N SER A 292 12.70 14.83 -2.31
CA SER A 292 13.84 15.70 -2.63
C SER A 292 15.12 15.20 -1.96
N VAL A 293 15.05 14.87 -0.67
CA VAL A 293 16.19 14.32 0.09
C VAL A 293 16.59 12.95 -0.44
N GLY A 294 15.64 12.08 -0.75
CA GLY A 294 15.91 10.76 -1.30
C GLY A 294 16.57 10.82 -2.68
N LEU A 295 16.08 11.67 -3.59
CA LEU A 295 16.72 11.88 -4.89
C LEU A 295 18.13 12.44 -4.76
N TRP A 296 18.31 13.44 -3.89
CA TRP A 296 19.63 14.01 -3.63
C TRP A 296 20.61 12.95 -3.13
N GLN A 297 20.19 12.12 -2.16
CA GLN A 297 21.04 11.06 -1.63
C GLN A 297 21.33 9.96 -2.66
N LEU A 298 20.34 9.55 -3.45
CA LEU A 298 20.56 8.57 -4.52
C LEU A 298 21.54 9.09 -5.58
N ALA A 299 21.55 10.40 -5.85
CA ALA A 299 22.52 11.01 -6.77
C ALA A 299 23.95 11.07 -6.19
N VAL A 300 24.10 11.22 -4.87
CA VAL A 300 25.41 11.33 -4.20
C VAL A 300 26.02 9.96 -3.90
N MET A 301 25.19 8.94 -3.63
CA MET A 301 25.66 7.63 -3.18
C MET A 301 26.16 6.78 -4.34
N ARG A 302 27.41 6.32 -4.27
CA ARG A 302 27.99 5.38 -5.25
C ARG A 302 27.76 3.90 -4.91
N SER A 303 27.56 3.56 -3.64
CA SER A 303 27.38 2.17 -3.21
C SER A 303 25.94 1.67 -3.42
N GLN A 304 25.77 0.60 -4.17
CA GLN A 304 24.46 -0.03 -4.44
C GLN A 304 23.77 -0.53 -3.16
N ALA A 305 24.52 -1.19 -2.27
CA ALA A 305 23.99 -1.71 -1.01
C ALA A 305 23.42 -0.57 -0.15
N MET A 306 24.13 0.56 -0.07
CA MET A 306 23.61 1.73 0.63
C MET A 306 22.34 2.29 -0.01
N GLN A 307 22.26 2.36 -1.34
CA GLN A 307 21.05 2.84 -2.00
C GLN A 307 19.83 1.97 -1.69
N MET A 308 19.99 0.66 -1.69
CA MET A 308 18.91 -0.27 -1.33
C MET A 308 18.47 -0.08 0.13
N ILE A 309 19.42 0.09 1.05
CA ILE A 309 19.12 0.38 2.46
C ILE A 309 18.38 1.72 2.60
N ILE A 310 18.79 2.77 1.89
CA ILE A 310 18.12 4.08 1.90
C ILE A 310 16.68 3.95 1.39
N VAL A 311 16.49 3.32 0.23
CA VAL A 311 15.17 3.11 -0.37
C VAL A 311 14.28 2.31 0.59
N ALA A 312 14.83 1.30 1.27
CA ALA A 312 14.11 0.52 2.27
C ALA A 312 13.73 1.35 3.51
N VAL A 313 14.66 2.13 4.08
CA VAL A 313 14.40 3.00 5.25
C VAL A 313 13.38 4.09 4.92
N LEU A 314 13.52 4.72 3.77
CA LEU A 314 12.56 5.71 3.29
C LEU A 314 11.19 5.08 2.99
N GLY A 315 11.17 3.90 2.37
CA GLY A 315 9.96 3.11 2.16
C GLY A 315 9.26 2.77 3.47
N PHE A 316 10.02 2.39 4.49
CA PHE A 316 9.51 2.16 5.84
C PHE A 316 8.92 3.45 6.44
N ALA A 317 9.59 4.59 6.32
CA ALA A 317 9.09 5.89 6.81
C ALA A 317 7.72 6.26 6.21
N LEU A 318 7.49 5.92 4.94
CA LEU A 318 6.20 6.09 4.27
C LEU A 318 5.15 5.04 4.71
N ASP A 319 5.57 3.90 5.22
CA ASP A 319 4.69 2.80 5.66
C ASP A 319 4.28 2.91 7.14
N VAL A 320 5.06 3.60 7.99
CA VAL A 320 4.74 3.81 9.41
C VAL A 320 3.30 4.32 9.64
N PRO A 321 2.78 5.33 8.90
CA PRO A 321 1.41 5.81 9.10
C PRO A 321 0.32 4.78 8.79
N ARG A 322 0.62 3.79 7.93
CA ARG A 322 -0.31 2.69 7.58
C ARG A 322 -0.33 1.65 8.68
N ARG A 323 0.84 1.29 9.21
CA ARG A 323 0.97 0.35 10.34
C ARG A 323 0.32 0.91 11.60
N ALA A 324 0.53 2.19 11.89
CA ALA A 324 -0.12 2.88 13.00
C ALA A 324 -1.65 2.87 12.86
N ALA A 325 -2.18 3.05 11.65
CA ALA A 325 -3.61 2.96 11.38
C ALA A 325 -4.16 1.55 11.62
N ALA A 326 -3.47 0.51 11.14
CA ALA A 326 -3.88 -0.88 11.32
C ALA A 326 -3.96 -1.25 12.82
N GLN A 327 -2.98 -0.80 13.61
CA GLN A 327 -2.99 -0.98 15.06
C GLN A 327 -4.17 -0.25 15.72
N PHE A 328 -4.44 0.99 15.31
CA PHE A 328 -5.59 1.73 15.83
C PHE A 328 -6.92 1.02 15.53
N VAL A 329 -7.10 0.52 14.31
CA VAL A 329 -8.30 -0.24 13.92
C VAL A 329 -8.43 -1.51 14.75
N ALA A 330 -7.33 -2.23 15.01
CA ALA A 330 -7.35 -3.41 15.86
C ALA A 330 -7.78 -3.08 17.30
N VAL A 331 -7.26 -1.99 17.87
CA VAL A 331 -7.64 -1.52 19.22
C VAL A 331 -9.12 -1.11 19.28
N GLN A 332 -9.62 -0.40 18.26
CA GLN A 332 -11.04 -0.04 18.20
C GLN A 332 -11.95 -1.26 18.08
N ARG A 333 -11.58 -2.26 17.27
CA ARG A 333 -12.31 -3.53 17.17
C ARG A 333 -12.35 -4.27 18.49
N LEU A 334 -11.23 -4.34 19.22
CA LEU A 334 -11.17 -4.95 20.55
C LEU A 334 -12.05 -4.20 21.56
N LYS A 335 -12.04 -2.87 21.53
CA LYS A 335 -12.89 -2.05 22.40
C LYS A 335 -14.38 -2.26 22.11
N LEU A 336 -14.76 -2.36 20.85
CA LEU A 336 -16.13 -2.67 20.44
C LEU A 336 -16.52 -4.07 20.87
N SER A 337 -15.68 -5.08 20.66
CA SER A 337 -15.98 -6.45 21.10
C SER A 337 -16.17 -6.49 22.61
N LEU A 338 -15.29 -5.87 23.40
CA LEU A 338 -15.45 -5.78 24.86
C LEU A 338 -16.76 -5.09 25.28
N ARG A 339 -17.21 -4.05 24.56
CA ARG A 339 -18.52 -3.43 24.81
C ARG A 339 -19.68 -4.38 24.53
N TRP A 340 -19.61 -5.14 23.43
CA TRP A 340 -20.62 -6.16 23.12
C TRP A 340 -20.67 -7.26 24.18
N TRP A 341 -19.51 -7.71 24.68
CA TRP A 341 -19.43 -8.66 25.79
C TRP A 341 -20.00 -8.10 27.10
N ALA A 342 -19.70 -6.83 27.41
CA ALA A 342 -20.14 -6.19 28.65
C ALA A 342 -21.64 -5.88 28.69
N LEU A 343 -22.26 -5.64 27.53
CA LEU A 343 -23.71 -5.35 27.44
C LEU A 343 -24.59 -6.61 27.57
N GLY A 344 -23.97 -7.78 27.71
CA GLY A 344 -24.66 -9.06 27.69
C GLY A 344 -25.13 -9.36 26.27
N SER A 345 -24.66 -10.48 25.71
CA SER A 345 -25.38 -11.05 24.57
C SER A 345 -26.83 -11.24 25.01
N PRO A 346 -27.83 -10.69 24.29
CA PRO A 346 -29.21 -11.10 24.52
C PRO A 346 -29.36 -12.62 24.36
#